data_AF-A0A7Y5LF45-F1
#
_entry.id   AF-A0A7Y5LF45-F1
#
_cell.length_a   1.000
_cell.length_b   1.000
_cell.length_c   1.000
_cell.angle_alpha   90.00
_cell.angle_beta   90.00
_cell.angle_gamma   90.00
#
_symmetry.space_group_name_H-M   'P 1'
#
loop_
_entity.id
_entity.type
_entity.pdbx_description
1 polymer ?
#
loop_
_entity_poly.entity_id
_entity_poly.type
_entity_poly.pdbx_seq_one_letter_code
_entity_poly.pdbx_strand_id
1 'polypeptide(L)'
;MSSQTDLARLAVEDFVERFRGEVVPLSNRFSYFFVAMPLSEEDTREYLQEPISALPPKLLPVLPRISIFLVPYLERANGREKGHGKSEYIVCLDKPAEQRHTVMSKITTEDETTFVFAIKDQEVADYHYHLYRALAETAAERWSIDVQNQFFSVLREELSANVHGEVDEASWHEKQALLRRQTNVRRETKVFRSYAKQAFVDTLTLYLHGICCDIDVDTGPRQLPSRYLRRRLQLIQTFFPPPSGYAVFPEDLKPE
;
A
#
# COMPACT_ATOMS: atom_id res chain seq x y z
N MET A 1 -16.46 30.74 -11.49
CA MET A 1 -17.47 29.68 -11.71
C MET A 1 -17.37 29.05 -13.11
N SER A 2 -16.16 28.93 -13.69
CA SER A 2 -15.96 28.35 -15.04
C SER A 2 -14.97 27.18 -15.07
N SER A 3 -14.35 26.84 -13.94
CA SER A 3 -13.31 25.81 -13.81
C SER A 3 -13.82 24.45 -13.32
N GLN A 4 -15.07 24.37 -12.83
CA GLN A 4 -15.66 23.11 -12.33
C GLN A 4 -16.15 22.19 -13.46
N THR A 5 -16.57 22.73 -14.60
CA THR A 5 -17.09 21.94 -15.72
C THR A 5 -16.00 21.18 -16.48
N ASP A 6 -14.75 21.67 -16.45
CA ASP A 6 -13.57 21.07 -17.10
C ASP A 6 -12.85 19.99 -16.26
N LEU A 7 -13.40 19.67 -15.08
CA LEU A 7 -12.92 18.62 -14.18
C LEU A 7 -13.78 17.36 -14.23
N ALA A 8 -14.88 17.36 -15.00
CA ALA A 8 -15.95 16.37 -14.84
C ALA A 8 -15.43 14.92 -14.97
N ARG A 9 -14.50 14.66 -15.91
CA ARG A 9 -13.88 13.35 -16.14
C ARG A 9 -12.52 13.53 -16.81
N LEU A 10 -11.43 13.19 -16.13
CA LEU A 10 -10.08 13.21 -16.69
C LEU A 10 -9.39 11.87 -16.47
N ALA A 11 -8.64 11.39 -17.47
CA ALA A 11 -7.76 10.25 -17.26
C ALA A 11 -6.77 10.57 -16.13
N VAL A 12 -6.43 9.59 -15.29
CA VAL A 12 -5.59 9.82 -14.10
C VAL A 12 -4.25 10.47 -14.47
N GLU A 13 -3.63 10.08 -15.58
CA GLU A 13 -2.37 10.64 -16.08
C GLU A 13 -2.53 12.12 -16.49
N ASP A 14 -3.56 12.42 -17.30
CA ASP A 14 -3.85 13.79 -17.73
C ASP A 14 -4.17 14.69 -16.52
N PHE A 15 -4.87 14.14 -15.52
CA PHE A 15 -5.21 14.82 -14.28
C PHE A 15 -3.97 15.13 -13.43
N VAL A 16 -3.12 14.13 -13.20
CA VAL A 16 -1.88 14.30 -12.44
C VAL A 16 -0.94 15.28 -13.14
N GLU A 17 -0.82 15.21 -14.46
CA GLU A 17 -0.01 16.16 -15.24
C GLU A 17 -0.53 17.59 -15.09
N ARG A 18 -1.86 17.78 -15.21
CA ARG A 18 -2.50 19.10 -15.08
C ARG A 18 -2.27 19.75 -13.72
N PHE A 19 -2.32 18.97 -12.64
CA PHE A 19 -2.27 19.49 -11.27
C PHE A 19 -0.91 19.30 -10.57
N ARG A 20 0.11 18.83 -11.29
CA ARG A 20 1.45 18.60 -10.74
C ARG A 20 2.06 19.85 -10.10
N GLY A 21 1.80 21.03 -10.68
CA GLY A 21 2.31 22.30 -10.16
C GLY A 21 1.59 22.81 -8.90
N GLU A 22 0.48 22.18 -8.51
CA GLU A 22 -0.37 22.60 -7.39
C GLU A 22 -0.20 21.70 -6.15
N VAL A 23 0.68 20.70 -6.21
CA VAL A 23 0.95 19.82 -5.06
C VAL A 23 1.58 20.61 -3.90
N VAL A 24 1.09 20.36 -2.69
CA VAL A 24 1.57 20.96 -1.45
C VAL A 24 2.58 20.00 -0.80
N PRO A 25 3.76 20.46 -0.40
CA PRO A 25 4.74 19.61 0.28
C PRO A 25 4.30 19.33 1.72
N LEU A 26 4.31 18.04 2.12
CA LEU A 26 4.17 17.60 3.52
C LEU A 26 5.52 17.38 4.18
N SER A 27 6.48 16.87 3.40
CA SER A 27 7.86 16.64 3.83
C SER A 27 8.79 16.61 2.62
N ASN A 28 10.07 16.35 2.84
CA ASN A 28 11.04 16.18 1.74
C ASN A 28 10.73 14.96 0.83
N ARG A 29 9.87 14.04 1.27
CA ARG A 29 9.54 12.81 0.53
C ARG A 29 8.09 12.77 0.05
N PHE A 30 7.19 13.48 0.74
CA PHE A 30 5.76 13.44 0.48
C PHE A 30 5.22 14.80 0.10
N SER A 31 4.42 14.82 -0.96
CA SER A 31 3.56 15.93 -1.38
C SER A 31 2.15 15.42 -1.56
N TYR A 32 1.17 16.32 -1.54
CA TYR A 32 -0.22 15.97 -1.77
C TYR A 32 -0.97 17.01 -2.58
N PHE A 33 -2.06 16.59 -3.19
CA PHE A 33 -3.03 17.46 -3.83
C PHE A 33 -4.43 16.95 -3.53
N PHE A 34 -5.39 17.86 -3.40
CA PHE A 34 -6.77 17.52 -3.10
C PHE A 34 -7.71 18.22 -4.06
N VAL A 35 -8.69 17.51 -4.63
CA VAL A 35 -9.67 18.08 -5.55
C VAL A 35 -11.03 18.38 -4.92
N ALA A 36 -11.57 19.53 -5.33
CA ALA A 36 -12.98 19.91 -5.22
C ALA A 36 -13.56 20.20 -3.82
N MET A 37 -12.78 20.07 -2.74
CA MET A 37 -13.16 20.60 -1.42
C MET A 37 -11.91 21.14 -0.70
N PRO A 38 -12.01 22.20 0.11
CA PRO A 38 -10.96 22.46 1.08
C PRO A 38 -10.94 21.29 2.08
N LEU A 39 -9.82 20.59 2.20
CA LEU A 39 -9.60 19.70 3.34
C LEU A 39 -9.71 20.53 4.61
N SER A 40 -10.48 20.05 5.58
CA SER A 40 -10.34 20.59 6.93
C SER A 40 -8.96 20.26 7.48
N GLU A 41 -8.56 20.95 8.55
CA GLU A 41 -7.33 20.58 9.27
C GLU A 41 -7.41 19.14 9.81
N GLU A 42 -8.61 18.71 10.21
CA GLU A 42 -8.89 17.35 10.66
C GLU A 42 -8.72 16.33 9.54
N ASP A 43 -9.30 16.56 8.35
CA ASP A 43 -9.11 15.66 7.21
C ASP A 43 -7.63 15.58 6.80
N THR A 44 -6.92 16.72 6.82
CA THR A 44 -5.47 16.73 6.51
C THR A 44 -4.69 15.90 7.52
N ARG A 45 -5.06 16.01 8.81
CA ARG A 45 -4.44 15.24 9.88
C ARG A 45 -4.66 13.74 9.68
N GLU A 46 -5.91 13.32 9.52
CA GLU A 46 -6.32 11.91 9.46
C GLU A 46 -5.89 11.21 8.17
N TYR A 47 -6.07 11.84 7.00
CA TYR A 47 -5.71 11.20 5.72
C TYR A 47 -4.22 11.29 5.40
N LEU A 48 -3.48 12.26 5.96
CA LEU A 48 -2.10 12.50 5.52
C LEU A 48 -1.12 12.51 6.67
N GLN A 49 -1.30 13.38 7.67
CA GLN A 49 -0.26 13.61 8.67
C GLN A 49 -0.05 12.40 9.56
N GLU A 50 -1.10 11.90 10.21
CA GLU A 50 -1.03 10.74 11.11
C GLU A 50 -0.42 9.50 10.42
N PRO A 51 -0.95 9.04 9.26
CA PRO A 51 -0.43 7.83 8.66
C PRO A 51 1.01 7.98 8.13
N ILE A 52 1.42 9.18 7.70
CA ILE A 52 2.80 9.45 7.27
C ILE A 52 3.74 9.57 8.48
N SER A 53 3.30 10.18 9.58
CA SER A 53 4.08 10.31 10.82
C SER A 53 4.34 8.96 11.50
N ALA A 54 3.43 7.99 11.33
CA ALA A 54 3.59 6.62 11.79
C ALA A 54 4.66 5.82 11.01
N LEU A 55 5.15 6.31 9.85
CA LEU A 55 6.09 5.56 9.03
C LEU A 55 7.45 5.37 9.72
N PRO A 56 8.02 4.14 9.69
CA PRO A 56 9.39 3.90 10.12
C PRO A 56 10.41 4.81 9.41
N PRO A 57 11.28 5.53 10.14
CA PRO A 57 12.26 6.42 9.53
C PRO A 57 13.21 5.71 8.56
N LYS A 58 13.51 4.43 8.78
CA LYS A 58 14.35 3.61 7.87
C LYS A 58 13.63 3.19 6.58
N LEU A 59 12.30 3.30 6.50
CA LEU A 59 11.55 3.03 5.29
C LEU A 59 11.65 4.21 4.30
N LEU A 60 11.70 5.44 4.81
CA LEU A 60 11.68 6.66 3.99
C LEU A 60 12.78 6.72 2.90
N PRO A 61 14.04 6.29 3.15
CA PRO A 61 15.08 6.28 2.11
C PRO A 61 14.87 5.22 1.04
N VAL A 62 14.09 4.17 1.31
CA VAL A 62 13.77 3.09 0.35
C VAL A 62 12.74 3.57 -0.68
N LEU A 63 11.86 4.46 -0.27
CA LEU A 63 10.78 4.98 -1.10
C LEU A 63 11.28 6.06 -2.08
N PRO A 64 10.73 6.14 -3.31
CA PRO A 64 10.92 7.30 -4.18
C PRO A 64 10.23 8.54 -3.58
N ARG A 65 10.28 9.68 -4.29
CA ARG A 65 9.35 10.77 -3.97
C ARG A 65 7.92 10.28 -4.18
N ILE A 66 7.01 10.67 -3.29
CA ILE A 66 5.62 10.24 -3.33
C ILE A 66 4.72 11.46 -3.39
N SER A 67 3.87 11.51 -4.41
CA SER A 67 2.77 12.47 -4.48
C SER A 67 1.44 11.78 -4.28
N ILE A 68 0.63 12.30 -3.36
CA ILE A 68 -0.67 11.72 -2.99
C ILE A 68 -1.78 12.64 -3.51
N PHE A 69 -2.57 12.15 -4.46
CA PHE A 69 -3.72 12.85 -4.99
C PHE A 69 -4.98 12.27 -4.36
N LEU A 70 -5.70 13.10 -3.61
CA LEU A 70 -6.98 12.76 -3.02
C LEU A 70 -8.08 13.30 -3.92
N VAL A 71 -8.88 12.41 -4.48
CA VAL A 71 -9.96 12.72 -5.42
C VAL A 71 -11.30 12.19 -4.89
N PRO A 72 -12.44 12.75 -5.33
CA PRO A 72 -13.73 12.26 -4.88
C PRO A 72 -13.95 10.80 -5.27
N TYR A 73 -13.83 10.47 -6.55
CA TYR A 73 -14.03 9.12 -7.05
C TYR A 73 -13.03 8.76 -8.15
N LEU A 74 -12.80 7.45 -8.29
CA LEU A 74 -12.06 6.86 -9.40
C LEU A 74 -12.91 5.81 -10.09
N GLU A 75 -12.81 5.78 -11.41
CA GLU A 75 -13.56 4.90 -12.27
C GLU A 75 -12.63 4.16 -13.23
N ARG A 76 -12.82 2.84 -13.35
CA ARG A 76 -12.19 2.04 -14.40
C ARG A 76 -12.74 2.43 -15.77
N ALA A 77 -11.84 2.84 -16.66
CA ALA A 77 -12.16 3.23 -18.02
C ALA A 77 -12.74 2.04 -18.80
N ASN A 78 -13.82 2.29 -19.57
CA ASN A 78 -14.39 1.28 -20.45
C ASN A 78 -13.57 1.14 -21.74
N GLY A 79 -13.72 0.02 -22.47
CA GLY A 79 -12.98 -0.24 -23.71
C GLY A 79 -13.12 0.82 -24.82
N ARG A 80 -14.13 1.69 -24.76
CA ARG A 80 -14.30 2.85 -25.68
C ARG A 80 -13.51 4.09 -25.24
N GLU A 81 -13.20 4.22 -23.96
CA GLU A 81 -12.43 5.32 -23.37
C GLU A 81 -10.91 5.00 -23.36
N LYS A 82 -10.53 3.73 -23.58
CA LYS A 82 -9.14 3.25 -23.75
C LYS A 82 -8.47 3.69 -25.08
N GLY A 83 -8.85 4.84 -25.63
CA GLY A 83 -8.26 5.37 -26.87
C GLY A 83 -6.76 5.64 -26.71
N HIS A 84 -5.95 5.14 -27.66
CA HIS A 84 -4.51 5.40 -27.83
C HIS A 84 -3.67 5.47 -26.54
N GLY A 85 -3.68 4.40 -25.73
CA GLY A 85 -2.68 4.23 -24.66
C GLY A 85 -2.83 5.17 -23.46
N LYS A 86 -4.00 5.80 -23.27
CA LYS A 86 -4.33 6.56 -22.06
C LYS A 86 -4.87 5.66 -20.93
N SER A 87 -4.62 6.11 -19.70
CA SER A 87 -4.97 5.54 -18.39
C SER A 87 -6.11 4.53 -18.35
N GLU A 88 -5.93 3.46 -17.56
CA GLU A 88 -7.01 2.54 -17.21
C GLU A 88 -8.05 3.16 -16.25
N TYR A 89 -7.78 4.36 -15.73
CA TYR A 89 -8.57 4.99 -14.68
C TYR A 89 -8.91 6.44 -14.99
N ILE A 90 -10.08 6.87 -14.54
CA ILE A 90 -10.63 8.21 -14.73
C ILE A 90 -10.97 8.80 -13.36
N VAL A 91 -10.57 10.05 -13.13
CA VAL A 91 -11.00 10.86 -11.98
C VAL A 91 -12.39 11.41 -12.26
N CYS A 92 -13.32 11.18 -11.34
CA CYS A 92 -14.72 11.59 -11.44
C CYS A 92 -15.14 12.42 -10.22
N LEU A 93 -16.00 13.42 -10.45
CA LEU A 93 -16.62 14.20 -9.37
C LEU A 93 -17.91 13.55 -8.85
N ASP A 94 -18.62 12.84 -9.73
CA ASP A 94 -19.84 12.10 -9.43
C ASP A 94 -19.54 10.62 -9.20
N LYS A 95 -20.36 9.98 -8.37
CA LYS A 95 -20.18 8.58 -7.99
C LYS A 95 -20.32 7.68 -9.22
N PRO A 96 -19.28 6.89 -9.59
CA PRO A 96 -19.37 5.98 -10.72
C PRO A 96 -20.25 4.77 -10.40
N ALA A 97 -20.61 4.00 -11.44
CA ALA A 97 -21.28 2.73 -11.24
C ALA A 97 -20.42 1.78 -10.40
N GLU A 98 -21.01 1.09 -9.42
CA GLU A 98 -20.29 0.26 -8.43
C GLU A 98 -19.29 -0.72 -9.06
N GLN A 99 -19.67 -1.40 -10.14
CA GLN A 99 -18.81 -2.37 -10.85
C GLN A 99 -17.55 -1.77 -11.48
N ARG A 100 -17.51 -0.44 -11.63
CA ARG A 100 -16.40 0.31 -12.23
C ARG A 100 -15.72 1.21 -11.22
N HIS A 101 -16.24 1.32 -10.00
CA HIS A 101 -15.60 2.05 -8.93
C HIS A 101 -14.26 1.39 -8.57
N THR A 102 -13.24 2.20 -8.33
CA THR A 102 -11.98 1.76 -7.74
C THR A 102 -11.58 2.78 -6.68
N VAL A 103 -10.81 2.33 -5.70
CA VAL A 103 -10.41 3.16 -4.54
C VAL A 103 -9.02 3.76 -4.72
N MET A 104 -8.20 3.19 -5.60
CA MET A 104 -6.83 3.60 -5.82
C MET A 104 -6.40 3.41 -7.28
N SER A 105 -5.51 4.29 -7.74
CA SER A 105 -4.64 4.12 -8.90
C SER A 105 -3.19 4.52 -8.54
N LYS A 106 -2.21 3.99 -9.27
CA LYS A 106 -0.78 4.24 -9.06
C LYS A 106 -0.11 4.53 -10.40
N ILE A 107 0.63 5.63 -10.46
CA ILE A 107 1.50 5.97 -11.59
C ILE A 107 2.94 6.00 -11.07
N THR A 108 3.84 5.27 -11.72
CA THR A 108 5.26 5.26 -11.37
C THR A 108 6.08 5.84 -12.51
N THR A 109 6.91 6.83 -12.18
CA THR A 109 7.98 7.33 -13.04
C THR A 109 9.33 6.91 -12.44
N GLU A 110 10.44 7.29 -13.07
CA GLU A 110 11.79 6.92 -12.60
C GLU A 110 12.05 7.45 -11.17
N ASP A 111 11.71 8.72 -10.93
CA ASP A 111 12.05 9.45 -9.69
C ASP A 111 10.89 9.57 -8.69
N GLU A 112 9.65 9.40 -9.15
CA GLU A 112 8.44 9.69 -8.39
C GLU A 112 7.38 8.62 -8.57
N THR A 113 6.65 8.32 -7.50
CA THR A 113 5.42 7.53 -7.54
C THR A 113 4.25 8.40 -7.11
N THR A 114 3.23 8.47 -7.97
CA THR A 114 1.97 9.15 -7.67
C THR A 114 0.93 8.13 -7.27
N PHE A 115 0.37 8.29 -6.07
CA PHE A 115 -0.82 7.57 -5.63
C PHE A 115 -2.03 8.45 -5.81
N VAL A 116 -3.10 7.90 -6.38
CA VAL A 116 -4.38 8.59 -6.52
C VAL A 116 -5.42 7.78 -5.76
N PHE A 117 -6.03 8.38 -4.75
CA PHE A 117 -7.03 7.73 -3.90
C PHE A 117 -8.39 8.39 -4.08
N ALA A 118 -9.40 7.56 -4.31
CA ALA A 118 -10.79 7.97 -4.16
C ALA A 118 -11.13 7.90 -2.66
N ILE A 119 -11.57 9.01 -2.09
CA ILE A 119 -11.81 9.11 -0.64
C ILE A 119 -13.25 9.42 -0.27
N LYS A 120 -14.09 9.83 -1.23
CA LYS A 120 -15.49 10.11 -0.95
C LYS A 120 -16.24 8.80 -0.74
N ASP A 121 -17.07 8.76 0.31
CA ASP A 121 -17.75 7.54 0.78
C ASP A 121 -16.78 6.41 1.19
N GLN A 122 -15.54 6.73 1.59
CA GLN A 122 -14.58 5.75 2.12
C GLN A 122 -14.32 6.02 3.60
N GLU A 123 -14.20 4.96 4.38
CA GLU A 123 -13.74 5.07 5.76
C GLU A 123 -12.24 5.37 5.80
N VAL A 124 -11.80 6.15 6.78
CA VAL A 124 -10.38 6.53 6.94
C VAL A 124 -9.50 5.29 7.13
N ALA A 125 -9.98 4.30 7.87
CA ALA A 125 -9.25 3.05 8.10
C ALA A 125 -9.02 2.26 6.80
N ASP A 126 -10.01 2.20 5.91
CA ASP A 126 -9.86 1.57 4.59
C ASP A 126 -8.82 2.32 3.74
N TYR A 127 -8.85 3.66 3.78
CA TYR A 127 -7.85 4.49 3.13
C TYR A 127 -6.43 4.20 3.67
N HIS A 128 -6.25 4.11 5.00
CA HIS A 128 -4.95 3.79 5.61
C HIS A 128 -4.43 2.44 5.13
N TYR A 129 -5.28 1.41 5.08
CA TYR A 129 -4.91 0.12 4.51
C TYR A 129 -4.39 0.27 3.08
N HIS A 130 -5.11 0.98 2.20
CA HIS A 130 -4.71 1.18 0.81
C HIS A 130 -3.42 1.99 0.67
N LEU A 131 -3.22 3.02 1.50
CA LEU A 131 -1.98 3.79 1.55
C LEU A 131 -0.79 2.92 1.94
N TYR A 132 -0.89 2.17 3.03
CA TYR A 132 0.19 1.28 3.48
C TYR A 132 0.45 0.12 2.54
N ARG A 133 -0.60 -0.36 1.87
CA ARG A 133 -0.47 -1.33 0.78
C ARG A 133 0.35 -0.77 -0.37
N ALA A 134 0.02 0.42 -0.86
CA ALA A 134 0.74 1.07 -1.94
C ALA A 134 2.22 1.34 -1.58
N LEU A 135 2.47 1.79 -0.35
CA LEU A 135 3.82 2.01 0.18
C LEU A 135 4.63 0.71 0.26
N ALA A 136 4.02 -0.36 0.77
CA ALA A 136 4.68 -1.66 0.88
C ALA A 136 5.04 -2.25 -0.50
N GLU A 137 4.16 -2.09 -1.49
CA GLU A 137 4.45 -2.50 -2.87
C GLU A 137 5.63 -1.75 -3.46
N THR A 138 5.64 -0.41 -3.29
CA THR A 138 6.74 0.44 -3.76
C THR A 138 8.06 0.11 -3.05
N ALA A 139 8.02 -0.17 -1.74
CA ALA A 139 9.19 -0.61 -0.99
C ALA A 139 9.71 -1.97 -1.47
N ALA A 140 8.83 -2.92 -1.77
CA ALA A 140 9.20 -4.26 -2.26
C ALA A 140 9.79 -4.25 -3.68
N GLU A 141 9.65 -3.16 -4.44
CA GLU A 141 10.35 -2.97 -5.72
C GLU A 141 11.81 -2.53 -5.52
N ARG A 142 12.12 -1.91 -4.38
CA ARG A 142 13.42 -1.27 -4.10
C ARG A 142 14.16 -1.88 -2.89
N TRP A 143 13.62 -2.91 -2.26
CA TRP A 143 14.23 -3.61 -1.13
C TRP A 143 15.62 -4.18 -1.45
N SER A 144 16.54 -4.11 -0.47
CA SER A 144 17.90 -4.59 -0.65
C SER A 144 17.97 -6.12 -0.73
N ILE A 145 19.07 -6.63 -1.29
CA ILE A 145 19.33 -8.08 -1.34
C ILE A 145 19.41 -8.70 0.06
N ASP A 146 19.90 -7.95 1.06
CA ASP A 146 20.02 -8.43 2.44
C ASP A 146 18.64 -8.60 3.10
N VAL A 147 17.72 -7.66 2.88
CA VAL A 147 16.33 -7.76 3.33
C VAL A 147 15.65 -8.94 2.67
N GLN A 148 15.82 -9.10 1.35
CA GLN A 148 15.30 -10.25 0.60
C GLN A 148 15.80 -11.57 1.17
N ASN A 149 17.11 -11.72 1.36
CA ASN A 149 17.71 -12.96 1.84
C ASN A 149 17.21 -13.36 3.23
N GLN A 150 17.13 -12.39 4.15
CA GLN A 150 16.63 -12.63 5.51
C GLN A 150 15.15 -13.03 5.50
N PHE A 151 14.32 -12.32 4.72
CA PHE A 151 12.90 -12.65 4.61
C PHE A 151 12.69 -14.02 3.93
N PHE A 152 13.44 -14.31 2.86
CA PHE A 152 13.40 -15.61 2.18
C PHE A 152 13.81 -16.76 3.11
N SER A 153 14.74 -16.53 4.03
CA SER A 153 15.10 -17.53 5.04
C SER A 153 13.89 -17.90 5.90
N VAL A 154 13.17 -16.91 6.43
CA VAL A 154 11.96 -17.14 7.23
C VAL A 154 10.90 -17.91 6.43
N LEU A 155 10.65 -17.51 5.18
CA LEU A 155 9.69 -18.23 4.32
C LEU A 155 10.11 -19.69 4.05
N ARG A 156 11.40 -19.95 3.83
CA ARG A 156 11.90 -21.32 3.61
C ARG A 156 11.74 -22.19 4.85
N GLU A 157 11.92 -21.63 6.04
CA GLU A 157 11.67 -22.33 7.29
C GLU A 157 10.18 -22.65 7.47
N GLU A 158 9.30 -21.68 7.19
CA GLU A 158 7.85 -21.88 7.21
C GLU A 158 7.38 -22.94 6.21
N LEU A 159 7.89 -22.91 4.98
CA LEU A 159 7.61 -23.94 3.98
C LEU A 159 8.12 -25.31 4.41
N SER A 160 9.29 -25.38 5.07
CA SER A 160 9.85 -26.63 5.60
C SER A 160 9.00 -27.21 6.74
N ALA A 161 8.41 -26.33 7.55
CA ALA A 161 7.50 -26.69 8.63
C ALA A 161 6.06 -26.93 8.16
N ASN A 162 5.79 -26.89 6.85
CA ASN A 162 4.44 -27.01 6.25
C ASN A 162 3.44 -26.03 6.87
N VAL A 163 3.88 -24.81 7.15
CA VAL A 163 3.03 -23.77 7.74
C VAL A 163 1.90 -23.44 6.78
N HIS A 164 0.68 -23.66 7.25
CA HIS A 164 -0.54 -23.33 6.53
C HIS A 164 -0.88 -21.84 6.71
N GLY A 165 -1.72 -21.33 5.80
CA GLY A 165 -2.17 -19.94 5.80
C GLY A 165 -1.12 -18.90 5.37
N GLU A 166 -1.57 -17.66 5.24
CA GLU A 166 -0.80 -16.45 4.92
C GLU A 166 -1.41 -15.20 5.57
N VAL A 167 -0.74 -14.05 5.47
CA VAL A 167 -1.16 -12.78 6.09
C VAL A 167 -2.40 -12.20 5.40
N ASP A 168 -2.51 -12.37 4.08
CA ASP A 168 -3.64 -11.90 3.28
C ASP A 168 -3.88 -12.86 2.09
N GLU A 169 -5.04 -12.75 1.44
CA GLU A 169 -5.49 -13.63 0.35
C GLU A 169 -4.56 -13.58 -0.87
N ALA A 170 -3.90 -12.45 -1.13
CA ALA A 170 -2.99 -12.31 -2.26
C ALA A 170 -1.73 -13.20 -2.12
N SER A 171 -1.02 -13.13 -0.99
CA SER A 171 0.11 -14.05 -0.74
C SER A 171 -0.35 -15.49 -0.56
N TRP A 172 -1.57 -15.73 -0.04
CA TRP A 172 -2.18 -17.05 0.00
C TRP A 172 -2.27 -17.66 -1.40
N HIS A 173 -2.81 -16.93 -2.38
CA HIS A 173 -2.91 -17.40 -3.76
C HIS A 173 -1.54 -17.71 -4.38
N GLU A 174 -0.55 -16.84 -4.18
CA GLU A 174 0.81 -17.08 -4.67
C GLU A 174 1.46 -18.31 -4.01
N LYS A 175 1.24 -18.52 -2.71
CA LYS A 175 1.70 -19.72 -2.00
C LYS A 175 1.07 -20.99 -2.58
N GLN A 176 -0.24 -20.97 -2.83
CA GLN A 176 -0.94 -22.10 -3.44
C GLN A 176 -0.41 -22.38 -4.86
N ALA A 177 -0.12 -21.33 -5.64
CA ALA A 177 0.49 -21.48 -6.95
C ALA A 177 1.90 -22.09 -6.86
N LEU A 178 2.72 -21.68 -5.89
CA LEU A 178 4.03 -22.26 -5.62
C LEU A 178 3.95 -23.75 -5.28
N LEU A 179 3.09 -24.10 -4.31
CA LEU A 179 2.91 -25.48 -3.84
C LEU A 179 2.43 -26.43 -4.95
N ARG A 180 1.58 -25.95 -5.86
CA ARG A 180 1.08 -26.74 -6.99
C ARG A 180 2.10 -26.92 -8.12
N ARG A 181 2.95 -25.92 -8.35
CA ARG A 181 3.84 -25.87 -9.52
C ARG A 181 5.24 -26.41 -9.26
N GLN A 182 5.63 -26.62 -8.00
CA GLN A 182 7.01 -26.98 -7.65
C GLN A 182 7.10 -28.12 -6.67
N THR A 183 7.94 -29.11 -7.00
CA THR A 183 8.32 -30.19 -6.09
C THR A 183 9.28 -29.70 -4.99
N ASN A 184 10.23 -28.82 -5.34
CA ASN A 184 11.13 -28.19 -4.36
C ASN A 184 10.78 -26.71 -4.18
N VAL A 185 9.77 -26.46 -3.35
CA VAL A 185 9.20 -25.13 -3.06
C VAL A 185 10.18 -24.16 -2.37
N ARG A 186 11.31 -24.66 -1.86
CA ARG A 186 12.33 -23.85 -1.17
C ARG A 186 13.37 -23.28 -2.12
N ARG A 187 13.46 -23.84 -3.33
CA ARG A 187 14.42 -23.39 -4.35
C ARG A 187 14.02 -22.00 -4.82
N GLU A 188 15.01 -21.12 -4.92
CA GLU A 188 14.79 -19.77 -5.42
C GLU A 188 14.52 -19.78 -6.92
N THR A 189 13.24 -19.75 -7.26
CA THR A 189 12.72 -19.73 -8.61
C THR A 189 11.90 -18.46 -8.83
N LYS A 190 11.50 -18.18 -10.08
CA LYS A 190 10.61 -17.04 -10.38
C LYS A 190 9.30 -17.11 -9.59
N VAL A 191 8.72 -18.30 -9.43
CA VAL A 191 7.47 -18.51 -8.67
C VAL A 191 7.69 -18.28 -7.17
N PHE A 192 8.80 -18.79 -6.61
CA PHE A 192 9.15 -18.51 -5.21
C PHE A 192 9.35 -17.01 -4.97
N ARG A 193 10.07 -16.31 -5.86
CA ARG A 193 10.29 -14.86 -5.75
C ARG A 193 8.98 -14.06 -5.85
N SER A 194 8.05 -14.48 -6.69
CA SER A 194 6.70 -13.88 -6.80
C SER A 194 5.96 -14.00 -5.48
N TYR A 195 5.86 -15.22 -4.94
CA TYR A 195 5.27 -15.47 -3.63
C TYR A 195 5.97 -14.69 -2.51
N ALA A 196 7.30 -14.71 -2.47
CA ALA A 196 8.05 -14.05 -1.41
C ALA A 196 7.90 -12.53 -1.44
N LYS A 197 7.86 -11.92 -2.64
CA LYS A 197 7.55 -10.49 -2.78
C LYS A 197 6.15 -10.21 -2.24
N GLN A 198 5.13 -10.98 -2.65
CA GLN A 198 3.76 -10.77 -2.20
C GLN A 198 3.61 -10.95 -0.68
N ALA A 199 4.18 -12.02 -0.11
CA ALA A 199 4.18 -12.27 1.33
C ALA A 199 4.86 -11.14 2.12
N PHE A 200 5.94 -10.56 1.58
CA PHE A 200 6.58 -9.39 2.16
C PHE A 200 5.67 -8.16 2.12
N VAL A 201 5.03 -7.88 0.99
CA VAL A 201 4.10 -6.75 0.88
C VAL A 201 2.97 -6.90 1.89
N ASP A 202 2.29 -8.04 1.95
CA ASP A 202 1.18 -8.28 2.88
C ASP A 202 1.63 -8.10 4.34
N THR A 203 2.81 -8.64 4.69
CA THR A 203 3.37 -8.50 6.04
C THR A 203 3.73 -7.04 6.36
N LEU A 204 4.35 -6.32 5.42
CA LEU A 204 4.74 -4.92 5.62
C LEU A 204 3.51 -4.01 5.68
N THR A 205 2.47 -4.27 4.88
CA THR A 205 1.19 -3.56 4.96
C THR A 205 0.57 -3.72 6.34
N LEU A 206 0.47 -4.96 6.84
CA LEU A 206 -0.05 -5.22 8.18
C LEU A 206 0.80 -4.53 9.26
N TYR A 207 2.12 -4.59 9.14
CA TYR A 207 3.04 -3.94 10.08
C TYR A 207 2.83 -2.43 10.12
N LEU A 208 2.80 -1.75 8.96
CA LEU A 208 2.63 -0.30 8.89
C LEU A 208 1.25 0.13 9.37
N HIS A 209 0.20 -0.61 9.00
CA HIS A 209 -1.15 -0.33 9.44
C HIS A 209 -1.29 -0.47 10.96
N GLY A 210 -0.72 -1.54 11.54
CA GLY A 210 -0.73 -1.77 12.99
C GLY A 210 0.18 -0.83 13.80
N ILE A 211 1.03 -0.01 13.15
CA ILE A 211 1.70 1.10 13.85
C ILE A 211 0.72 2.27 14.07
N CYS A 212 -0.12 2.55 13.07
CA CYS A 212 -0.97 3.74 13.04
C CYS A 212 -2.35 3.51 13.63
N CYS A 213 -2.90 2.30 13.48
CA CYS A 213 -4.26 1.96 13.82
C CYS A 213 -4.30 0.75 14.76
N ASP A 214 -5.28 0.74 15.66
CA ASP A 214 -5.62 -0.45 16.43
C ASP A 214 -6.43 -1.39 15.53
N ILE A 215 -5.77 -2.42 15.01
CA ILE A 215 -6.35 -3.36 14.05
C ILE A 215 -6.41 -4.77 14.62
N ASP A 216 -7.57 -5.38 14.46
CA ASP A 216 -7.74 -6.80 14.72
C ASP A 216 -7.21 -7.63 13.54
N VAL A 217 -6.45 -8.68 13.86
CA VAL A 217 -6.05 -9.67 12.85
C VAL A 217 -7.05 -10.81 12.88
N ASP A 218 -7.79 -10.96 11.78
CA ASP A 218 -8.74 -12.06 11.63
C ASP A 218 -8.07 -13.42 11.83
N THR A 219 -8.76 -14.31 12.52
CA THR A 219 -8.34 -15.71 12.66
C THR A 219 -9.14 -16.57 11.70
N GLY A 220 -8.47 -17.53 11.06
CA GLY A 220 -9.13 -18.40 10.11
C GLY A 220 -8.21 -19.50 9.61
N PRO A 221 -8.76 -20.53 8.95
CA PRO A 221 -7.98 -21.64 8.44
C PRO A 221 -6.95 -21.19 7.40
N ARG A 222 -7.20 -20.10 6.67
CA ARG A 222 -6.24 -19.54 5.70
C ARG A 222 -5.30 -18.50 6.29
N GLN A 223 -5.47 -18.14 7.55
CA GLN A 223 -4.68 -17.11 8.20
C GLN A 223 -3.37 -17.67 8.74
N LEU A 224 -2.30 -16.89 8.63
CA LEU A 224 -0.99 -17.29 9.11
C LEU A 224 -1.05 -17.48 10.64
N PRO A 225 -0.61 -18.63 11.19
CA PRO A 225 -0.66 -18.84 12.63
C PRO A 225 0.15 -17.79 13.38
N SER A 226 -0.37 -17.31 14.51
CA SER A 226 0.13 -16.13 15.23
C SER A 226 1.62 -16.17 15.54
N ARG A 227 2.19 -17.36 15.83
CA ARG A 227 3.64 -17.51 16.08
C ARG A 227 4.51 -17.16 14.86
N TYR A 228 4.04 -17.49 13.65
CA TYR A 228 4.75 -17.20 12.40
C TYR A 228 4.51 -15.77 11.96
N LEU A 229 3.27 -15.29 12.11
CA LEU A 229 2.95 -13.88 11.89
C LEU A 229 3.82 -12.97 12.76
N ARG A 230 3.84 -13.23 14.07
CA ARG A 230 4.69 -12.51 15.02
C ARG A 230 6.16 -12.53 14.62
N ARG A 231 6.68 -13.70 14.20
CA ARG A 231 8.06 -13.82 13.73
C ARG A 231 8.34 -12.96 12.49
N ARG A 232 7.42 -12.92 11.53
CA ARG A 232 7.54 -12.04 10.35
C ARG A 232 7.49 -10.57 10.74
N LEU A 233 6.56 -10.15 11.60
CA LEU A 233 6.45 -8.78 12.08
C LEU A 233 7.69 -8.33 12.86
N GLN A 234 8.23 -9.18 13.74
CA GLN A 234 9.49 -8.93 14.44
C GLN A 234 10.65 -8.75 13.46
N LEU A 235 10.73 -9.58 12.40
CA LEU A 235 11.74 -9.42 11.37
C LEU A 235 11.58 -8.07 10.63
N ILE A 236 10.36 -7.70 10.23
CA ILE A 236 10.08 -6.39 9.62
C ILE A 236 10.49 -5.24 10.56
N GLN A 237 10.21 -5.35 11.86
CA GLN A 237 10.62 -4.37 12.87
C GLN A 237 12.14 -4.18 12.92
N THR A 238 12.94 -5.24 12.71
CA THR A 238 14.40 -5.10 12.63
C THR A 238 14.87 -4.30 11.43
N PHE A 239 14.17 -4.42 10.29
CA PHE A 239 14.46 -3.67 9.07
C PHE A 239 13.99 -2.21 9.21
N PHE A 240 12.79 -2.03 9.74
CA PHE A 240 12.03 -0.78 9.75
C PHE A 240 11.49 -0.51 11.16
N PRO A 241 12.34 -0.14 12.13
CA PRO A 241 11.89 0.12 13.49
C PRO A 241 10.88 1.28 13.52
N PRO A 242 9.83 1.22 14.35
CA PRO A 242 8.83 2.27 14.44
C PRO A 242 9.46 3.61 14.87
N PRO A 243 8.81 4.74 14.55
CA PRO A 243 9.19 6.03 15.11
C PRO A 243 9.00 6.06 16.63
N SER A 244 9.65 7.02 17.30
CA SER A 244 9.53 7.17 18.76
C SER A 244 8.08 7.44 19.16
N GLY A 245 7.60 6.75 20.20
CA GLY A 245 6.21 6.85 20.68
C GLY A 245 5.24 5.91 19.98
N TYR A 246 5.70 5.14 19.00
CA TYR A 246 4.90 4.16 18.27
C TYR A 246 5.40 2.74 18.52
N ALA A 247 4.49 1.78 18.48
CA ALA A 247 4.80 0.36 18.60
C ALA A 247 3.76 -0.47 17.86
N VAL A 248 4.18 -1.66 17.38
CA VAL A 248 3.27 -2.67 16.81
C VAL A 248 2.87 -3.71 17.84
N PHE A 249 3.75 -3.98 18.80
CA PHE A 249 3.49 -4.93 19.87
C PHE A 249 3.11 -4.16 21.13
N PRO A 250 1.99 -4.51 21.79
CA PRO A 250 1.56 -3.83 23.01
C PRO A 250 2.65 -3.80 24.10
N GLU A 251 3.46 -4.86 24.21
CA GLU A 251 4.56 -4.94 25.17
C GLU A 251 5.75 -4.00 24.89
N ASP A 252 5.85 -3.43 23.69
CA ASP A 252 6.91 -2.48 23.33
C ASP A 252 6.53 -1.03 23.72
N LEU A 253 5.26 -0.78 24.07
CA LEU A 253 4.84 0.48 24.65
C LEU A 253 5.37 0.54 26.09
N LYS A 254 6.26 1.50 26.37
CA LYS A 254 6.70 1.74 27.74
C LYS A 254 5.48 2.15 28.57
N PRO A 255 5.24 1.54 29.75
CA PRO A 255 4.24 2.07 30.66
C PRO A 255 4.64 3.51 31.03
N GLU A 256 3.68 4.43 30.94
CA GLU A 256 3.80 5.79 31.47
C GLU A 256 4.06 5.78 32.99
#